data_AF-A0A958SWY2-F1
#
_entry.id   AF-A0A958SWY2-F1
#
_cell.length_a   1.000
_cell.length_b   1.000
_cell.length_c   1.000
_cell.angle_alpha   90.00
_cell.angle_beta   90.00
_cell.angle_gamma   90.00
#
_symmetry.space_group_name_H-M   'P 1'
#
loop_
_entity.id
_entity.type
_entity.pdbx_description
1 polymer ?
#
loop_
_entity_poly.entity_id
_entity_poly.type
_entity_poly.pdbx_seq_one_letter_code
_entity_poly.pdbx_strand_id
1 'polypeptide(L)'
;MGTNMNNLYLFRAMEAYPWELEKAIEALNYALSYDPENAKALCLMARVHWEQLGDYETAKSYYEKAIAANINARFIYPDYIMVLINNSDLEEAQ
;
A
#
# COMPACT_ATOMS: atom_id res chain seq x y z
N MET A 1 -6.25 -5.76 -22.17
CA MET A 1 -6.46 -6.96 -21.32
C MET A 1 -5.86 -6.82 -19.91
N GLY A 2 -4.79 -6.03 -19.69
CA GLY A 2 -4.15 -5.88 -18.37
C GLY A 2 -5.02 -5.26 -17.25
N THR A 3 -5.93 -4.34 -17.56
CA THR A 3 -6.78 -3.67 -16.55
C THR A 3 -7.72 -4.64 -15.82
N ASN A 4 -8.23 -5.68 -16.50
CA ASN A 4 -9.09 -6.68 -15.87
C ASN A 4 -8.31 -7.62 -14.94
N MET A 5 -7.06 -7.91 -15.27
CA MET A 5 -6.19 -8.76 -14.44
C MET A 5 -5.72 -7.99 -13.21
N ASN A 6 -5.26 -6.73 -13.37
CA ASN A 6 -4.91 -5.88 -12.23
C ASN A 6 -6.06 -5.80 -11.21
N ASN A 7 -7.27 -5.48 -11.67
CA ASN A 7 -8.44 -5.36 -10.78
C ASN A 7 -8.73 -6.68 -10.04
N LEU A 8 -8.62 -7.83 -10.71
CA LEU A 8 -8.81 -9.13 -10.09
C LEU A 8 -7.81 -9.37 -8.94
N TYR A 9 -6.53 -9.09 -9.17
CA TYR A 9 -5.50 -9.29 -8.15
C TYR A 9 -5.63 -8.28 -7.00
N LEU A 10 -6.03 -7.03 -7.28
CA LEU A 10 -6.35 -6.07 -6.24
C LEU A 10 -7.49 -6.57 -5.34
N PHE A 11 -8.57 -7.11 -5.90
CA PHE A 11 -9.67 -7.67 -5.08
C PHE A 11 -9.20 -8.84 -4.22
N ARG A 12 -8.41 -9.76 -4.77
CA ARG A 12 -7.84 -10.87 -4.00
C ARG A 12 -6.98 -10.39 -2.84
N ALA A 13 -6.17 -9.36 -3.07
CA ALA A 13 -5.37 -8.76 -2.01
C ALA A 13 -6.26 -8.16 -0.90
N MET A 14 -7.33 -7.47 -1.27
CA MET A 14 -8.28 -6.88 -0.32
C MET A 14 -9.05 -7.92 0.48
N GLU A 15 -9.43 -9.05 -0.14
CA GLU A 15 -10.11 -10.16 0.55
C GLU A 15 -9.19 -10.89 1.53
N ALA A 16 -7.90 -11.03 1.18
CA ALA A 16 -6.90 -11.69 2.01
C ALA A 16 -6.44 -10.82 3.19
N TYR A 17 -6.36 -9.50 3.00
CA TYR A 17 -5.88 -8.58 4.05
C TYR A 17 -6.93 -8.35 5.16
N PRO A 18 -6.56 -8.37 6.45
CA PRO A 18 -5.21 -8.53 7.01
C PRO A 18 -4.85 -9.97 7.42
N TRP A 19 -5.73 -10.94 7.21
CA TRP A 19 -5.62 -12.27 7.83
C TRP A 19 -4.67 -13.23 7.11
N GLU A 20 -4.57 -13.13 5.78
CA GLU A 20 -3.77 -14.00 4.94
C GLU A 20 -2.66 -13.19 4.23
N LEU A 21 -1.70 -12.68 5.02
CA LEU A 21 -0.70 -11.72 4.56
C LEU A 21 0.12 -12.19 3.36
N GLU A 22 0.55 -13.45 3.34
CA GLU A 22 1.32 -14.02 2.22
C GLU A 22 0.53 -13.95 0.91
N LYS A 23 -0.76 -14.32 0.95
CA LYS A 23 -1.66 -14.25 -0.21
C LYS A 23 -1.92 -12.79 -0.62
N ALA A 24 -2.07 -11.90 0.35
CA ALA A 24 -2.28 -10.48 0.09
C ALA A 24 -1.08 -9.88 -0.64
N ILE A 25 0.15 -10.13 -0.16
CA ILE A 25 1.39 -9.63 -0.76
C ILE A 25 1.60 -10.22 -2.15
N GLU A 26 1.38 -11.53 -2.33
CA GLU A 26 1.49 -12.17 -3.66
C GLU A 26 0.51 -11.52 -4.65
N ALA A 27 -0.75 -11.35 -4.26
CA ALA A 27 -1.76 -10.71 -5.09
C ALA A 27 -1.42 -9.24 -5.39
N LEU A 28 -0.89 -8.49 -4.42
CA LEU A 28 -0.43 -7.11 -4.64
C LEU A 28 0.73 -7.05 -5.64
N ASN A 29 1.70 -7.96 -5.54
CA ASN A 29 2.80 -8.04 -6.48
C ASN A 29 2.31 -8.29 -7.91
N TYR A 30 1.35 -9.20 -8.09
CA TYR A 30 0.71 -9.38 -9.39
C TYR A 30 0.00 -8.11 -9.84
N ALA A 31 -0.84 -7.49 -9.01
CA ALA A 31 -1.55 -6.26 -9.35
C ALA A 31 -0.59 -5.16 -9.83
N LEU A 32 0.50 -4.92 -9.08
CA LEU A 32 1.52 -3.92 -9.39
C LEU A 32 2.39 -4.29 -10.59
N SER A 33 2.58 -5.58 -10.90
CA SER A 33 3.25 -5.98 -12.14
C SER A 33 2.43 -5.67 -13.40
N TYR A 34 1.10 -5.70 -13.30
CA TYR A 34 0.21 -5.34 -14.40
C TYR A 34 -0.02 -3.84 -14.51
N ASP A 35 -0.04 -3.14 -13.38
CA ASP A 35 -0.18 -1.68 -13.29
C ASP A 35 0.63 -1.15 -12.10
N PRO A 36 1.89 -0.76 -12.32
CA PRO A 36 2.78 -0.26 -11.27
C PRO A 36 2.31 1.03 -10.62
N GLU A 37 1.42 1.77 -11.29
CA GLU A 37 0.88 3.06 -10.85
C GLU A 37 -0.52 2.92 -10.21
N ASN A 38 -0.97 1.69 -9.94
CA ASN A 38 -2.25 1.49 -9.28
C ASN A 38 -2.22 2.02 -7.84
N ALA A 39 -2.75 3.24 -7.65
CA ALA A 39 -2.74 3.93 -6.36
C ALA A 39 -3.37 3.10 -5.23
N LYS A 40 -4.41 2.30 -5.50
CA LYS A 40 -5.04 1.45 -4.46
C LYS A 40 -4.14 0.29 -4.05
N ALA A 41 -3.50 -0.37 -5.00
CA ALA A 41 -2.57 -1.46 -4.71
C ALA A 41 -1.33 -0.93 -3.96
N LEU A 42 -0.79 0.22 -4.38
CA LEU A 42 0.32 0.88 -3.67
C LEU A 42 -0.06 1.24 -2.24
N CYS A 43 -1.25 1.81 -2.01
CA CYS A 43 -1.74 2.10 -0.65
C CYS A 43 -1.91 0.84 0.19
N LEU A 44 -2.47 -0.24 -0.37
CA LEU A 44 -2.64 -1.48 0.39
C LEU A 44 -1.28 -2.12 0.73
N MET A 45 -0.29 -2.02 -0.17
CA MET A 45 1.09 -2.42 0.13
C MET A 45 1.70 -1.57 1.25
N ALA A 46 1.51 -0.25 1.21
CA ALA A 46 1.95 0.64 2.29
C ALA A 46 1.34 0.25 3.64
N ARG A 47 0.04 -0.06 3.68
CA ARG A 47 -0.64 -0.53 4.90
C ARG A 47 -0.10 -1.84 5.41
N VAL A 48 0.25 -2.79 4.54
CA VAL A 48 0.91 -4.04 4.97
C VAL A 48 2.22 -3.73 5.69
N HIS A 49 3.07 -2.87 5.12
CA HIS A 49 4.34 -2.51 5.74
C HIS A 49 4.16 -1.79 7.08
N TRP A 50 3.24 -0.83 7.15
CA TRP A 50 3.00 -0.09 8.38
C TRP A 50 2.28 -0.93 9.44
N GLU A 51 1.07 -1.42 9.15
CA GLU A 51 0.19 -2.05 10.16
C GLU A 51 0.69 -3.42 10.61
N GLN A 52 1.34 -4.18 9.72
CA GLN A 52 1.72 -5.58 10.00
C GLN A 52 3.20 -5.75 10.31
N LEU A 53 4.07 -4.95 9.68
CA LEU A 53 5.53 -5.09 9.81
C LEU A 53 6.16 -3.98 10.67
N GLY A 54 5.43 -2.90 10.95
CA GLY A 54 5.99 -1.72 11.62
C GLY A 54 7.09 -1.02 10.81
N ASP A 55 7.13 -1.28 9.50
CA ASP A 55 8.11 -0.72 8.57
C ASP A 55 7.56 0.57 7.95
N TYR A 56 7.67 1.64 8.73
CA TYR A 56 7.14 2.97 8.39
C TYR A 56 7.85 3.61 7.20
N GLU A 57 9.16 3.41 7.05
CA GLU A 57 9.93 3.95 5.92
C GLU A 57 9.50 3.35 4.60
N THR A 58 9.34 2.02 4.55
CA THR A 58 8.85 1.37 3.33
C THR A 58 7.39 1.75 3.05
N ALA A 59 6.54 1.84 4.08
CA ALA A 59 5.17 2.30 3.94
C ALA A 59 5.10 3.72 3.35
N LYS A 60 5.90 4.64 3.87
CA LYS A 60 6.03 6.02 3.37
C LYS A 60 6.40 6.04 1.88
N SER A 61 7.39 5.26 1.47
CA SER A 61 7.79 5.16 0.05
C SER A 61 6.65 4.69 -0.85
N TYR A 62 5.85 3.70 -0.42
CA TYR A 62 4.69 3.24 -1.20
C TYR A 62 3.58 4.29 -1.29
N TYR A 63 3.32 5.04 -0.22
CA TYR A 63 2.37 6.15 -0.26
C TYR A 63 2.83 7.28 -1.19
N GLU A 64 4.12 7.63 -1.18
CA GLU A 64 4.70 8.62 -2.08
C GLU A 64 4.54 8.20 -3.55
N LYS A 65 4.79 6.93 -3.86
CA LYS A 65 4.51 6.37 -5.20
C LYS A 65 3.02 6.47 -5.56
N ALA A 66 2.12 6.17 -4.62
CA ALA A 66 0.69 6.25 -4.86
C ALA A 66 0.21 7.68 -5.15
N ILE A 67 0.76 8.66 -4.44
CA ILE A 67 0.49 10.09 -4.65
C ILE A 67 1.06 10.54 -6.01
N ALA A 68 2.27 10.12 -6.36
CA ALA A 68 2.88 10.44 -7.65
C ALA A 68 2.06 9.88 -8.82
N ALA A 69 1.52 8.68 -8.68
CA ALA A 69 0.64 8.06 -9.68
C ALA A 69 -0.72 8.77 -9.80
N ASN A 70 -1.30 9.25 -8.69
CA ASN A 70 -2.55 9.98 -8.72
C ASN A 70 -2.65 11.01 -7.58
N ILE A 71 -2.21 12.23 -7.85
CA ILE A 71 -2.23 13.34 -6.88
C ILE A 71 -3.66 13.72 -6.42
N ASN A 72 -4.67 13.40 -7.23
CA ASN A 72 -6.07 13.69 -6.94
C ASN A 72 -6.75 12.60 -6.09
N ALA A 73 -6.06 11.49 -5.80
CA ALA A 73 -6.56 10.39 -4.98
C ALA A 73 -6.59 10.79 -3.50
N ARG A 74 -7.62 11.53 -3.09
CA ARG A 74 -7.75 12.06 -1.73
C ARG A 74 -7.78 10.99 -0.63
N PHE A 75 -8.17 9.76 -0.98
CA PHE A 75 -8.23 8.65 -0.04
C PHE A 75 -6.85 8.23 0.49
N ILE A 76 -5.76 8.65 -0.16
CA ILE A 76 -4.40 8.29 0.23
C ILE A 76 -3.94 9.06 1.48
N TYR A 77 -4.26 10.36 1.53
CA TYR A 77 -3.68 11.27 2.51
C TYR A 77 -3.97 10.92 3.97
N PRO A 78 -5.18 10.47 4.38
CA PRO A 78 -5.44 10.12 5.77
C PRO A 78 -4.47 9.05 6.30
N ASP A 79 -4.28 7.97 5.54
CA ASP A 79 -3.41 6.88 5.97
C ASP A 79 -1.94 7.28 5.89
N TYR A 80 -1.54 8.05 4.86
CA TYR A 80 -0.18 8.56 4.75
C TYR A 80 0.21 9.47 5.92
N ILE A 81 -0.70 10.35 6.35
CA ILE A 81 -0.48 11.21 7.52
C ILE A 81 -0.28 10.36 8.78
N MET A 82 -1.03 9.28 8.95
CA MET A 82 -0.84 8.37 10.09
C MET A 82 0.55 7.73 10.06
N VAL A 83 1.02 7.27 8.89
CA VAL A 83 2.38 6.73 8.76
C VAL A 83 3.44 7.75 9.13
N LEU A 84 3.30 9.00 8.68
CA LEU A 84 4.26 10.06 8.99
C LEU A 84 4.32 10.36 10.50
N ILE A 85 3.16 10.45 11.17
CA ILE A 85 3.11 10.68 12.62
C ILE A 85 3.83 9.54 13.36
N ASN A 86 3.46 8.29 13.06
CA ASN A 86 4.04 7.14 13.77
C ASN A 86 5.53 6.93 13.44
N ASN A 87 6.00 7.28 12.24
CA ASN A 87 7.42 7.24 11.90
C ASN A 87 8.21 8.24 12.76
N SER A 88 7.71 9.48 12.87
CA SER A 88 8.33 10.51 13.70
C SER A 88 8.36 10.11 15.18
N ASP A 89 7.28 9.54 15.71
CA ASP A 89 7.22 9.04 17.09
C ASP A 89 8.25 7.92 17.34
N LEU A 90 8.47 7.03 16.35
CA LEU A 90 9.46 5.96 16.43
C LEU A 90 10.89 6.52 16.43
N GLU A 91 11.17 7.51 15.60
CA GLU A 91 12.47 8.19 15.55
C GLU A 91 12.80 8.92 16.86
N GLU A 92 11.81 9.53 17.52
CA GLU A 92 11.99 10.18 18.82
C GLU A 92 12.23 9.20 19.98
N ALA A 93 11.77 7.95 19.85
CA ALA A 93 11.87 6.94 20.90
C ALA A 93 13.23 6.18 20.94
N GLN A 94 14.09 6.36 19.93
CA GLN A 94 15.40 5.69 19.78
C GLN A 94 16.55 6.46 20.44
#